data_AF-A0A3Q3MQZ5-F1
#
_entry.id   AF-A0A3Q3MQZ5-F1
#
_cell.length_a   1.000
_cell.length_b   1.000
_cell.length_c   1.000
_cell.angle_alpha   90.00
_cell.angle_beta   90.00
_cell.angle_gamma   90.00
#
_symmetry.space_group_name_H-M   'P 1'
#
loop_
_entity.id
_entity.type
_entity.pdbx_description
1 polymer ?
#
loop_
_entity_poly.entity_id
_entity_poly.type
_entity_poly.pdbx_seq_one_letter_code
_entity_poly.pdbx_strand_id
1 'polypeptide(L)'
;MSLLLDNQFKELPPDKSIDTKLFLETVAHLPTFFDCLGSKVFSPIKSDISGNITKIRGIYLKDPTKYVTLQSILEAEREAHAAEWPKVGATLALMWLKRGLRFIQIMLQSLADGEKDENNPNLIKVNVTKAYEQALKKYHGWMVQKLFSAALNAAPYRSNFLKSLSKGEEVKEDVCLANVRQFLVNYTITVDAIYEMYTDMNAELDYTV
;
A
#
# COMPACT_ATOMS: atom_id res chain seq x y z
N MET A 1 -18.71 11.84 -2.00
CA MET A 1 -17.74 11.54 -0.93
C MET A 1 -16.72 10.52 -1.45
N SER A 2 -15.41 10.81 -1.43
CA SER A 2 -14.41 9.94 -2.05
C SER A 2 -13.95 8.83 -1.09
N LEU A 3 -13.68 7.63 -1.63
CA LEU A 3 -13.20 6.47 -0.86
C LEU A 3 -11.96 6.80 -0.01
N LEU A 4 -11.10 7.67 -0.52
CA LEU A 4 -9.82 8.03 0.09
C LEU A 4 -9.96 9.06 1.22
N LEU A 5 -10.88 10.01 1.11
CA LEU A 5 -11.02 11.06 2.14
C LEU A 5 -11.70 10.57 3.42
N ASP A 6 -12.49 9.50 3.33
CA ASP A 6 -13.15 8.90 4.50
C ASP A 6 -12.13 8.21 5.44
N ASN A 7 -10.95 7.87 4.93
CA ASN A 7 -9.97 7.02 5.61
C ASN A 7 -8.56 7.63 5.50
N GLN A 8 -8.42 8.90 5.90
CA GLN A 8 -7.16 9.61 5.85
C GLN A 8 -6.19 9.14 6.93
N PHE A 9 -4.91 9.09 6.57
CA PHE A 9 -3.83 8.94 7.52
C PHE A 9 -3.72 10.21 8.36
N LYS A 10 -3.52 10.06 9.67
CA LYS A 10 -3.25 11.20 10.54
C LYS A 10 -1.81 11.67 10.35
N GLU A 11 -1.57 12.91 10.71
CA GLU A 11 -0.22 13.44 10.82
C GLU A 11 0.57 12.62 11.85
N LEU A 12 1.83 12.33 11.54
CA LEU A 12 2.70 11.62 12.46
C LEU A 12 3.20 12.56 13.57
N PRO A 13 3.43 12.03 14.78
CA PRO A 13 4.16 12.77 15.82
C PRO A 13 5.59 13.12 15.38
N PRO A 14 6.27 14.06 16.06
CA PRO A 14 7.63 14.48 15.71
C PRO A 14 8.67 13.36 15.71
N ASP A 15 8.47 12.32 16.52
CA ASP A 15 9.34 11.13 16.59
C ASP A 15 9.03 10.10 15.49
N LYS A 16 8.09 10.40 14.59
CA LYS A 16 7.60 9.53 13.50
C LYS A 16 7.05 8.18 13.97
N SER A 17 6.72 8.03 15.26
CA SER A 17 6.12 6.80 15.77
C SER A 17 4.74 6.57 15.15
N ILE A 18 4.45 5.31 14.80
CA ILE A 18 3.21 4.93 14.12
C ILE A 18 2.37 4.08 15.07
N ASP A 19 1.27 4.64 15.57
CA ASP A 19 0.29 3.92 16.39
C ASP A 19 -0.30 2.75 15.59
N THR A 20 -0.11 1.53 16.10
CA THR A 20 -0.50 0.29 15.43
C THR A 20 -1.99 0.22 15.19
N LYS A 21 -2.80 0.62 16.17
CA LYS A 21 -4.26 0.52 16.09
C LYS A 21 -4.79 1.42 14.99
N LEU A 22 -4.40 2.70 15.03
CA LEU A 22 -4.82 3.70 14.06
C LEU A 22 -4.32 3.35 12.66
N PHE A 23 -3.07 2.88 12.53
CA PHE A 23 -2.55 2.40 11.27
C PHE A 23 -3.41 1.26 10.72
N LEU A 24 -3.67 0.23 11.53
CA LEU A 24 -4.46 -0.93 11.14
C LEU A 24 -5.91 -0.60 10.81
N GLU A 25 -6.54 0.34 11.50
CA GLU A 25 -7.87 0.85 11.17
C GLU A 25 -7.85 1.52 9.80
N THR A 26 -6.88 2.40 9.55
CA THR A 26 -6.77 3.14 8.29
C THR A 26 -6.47 2.21 7.10
N VAL A 27 -5.49 1.31 7.21
CA VAL A 27 -5.12 0.41 6.10
C VAL A 27 -6.17 -0.67 5.83
N ALA A 28 -7.08 -0.96 6.76
CA ALA A 28 -8.15 -1.94 6.56
C ALA A 28 -9.09 -1.58 5.40
N HIS A 29 -9.15 -0.30 5.03
CA HIS A 29 -9.97 0.20 3.94
C HIS A 29 -9.26 0.13 2.58
N LEU A 30 -7.92 0.05 2.56
CA LEU A 30 -7.14 0.03 1.32
C LEU A 30 -7.37 -1.19 0.43
N PRO A 31 -7.70 -2.40 0.90
CA PRO A 31 -8.09 -3.49 0.02
C PRO A 31 -9.25 -3.14 -0.92
N THR A 32 -10.16 -2.23 -0.51
CA THR A 32 -11.27 -1.78 -1.38
C THR A 32 -10.78 -0.91 -2.56
N PHE A 33 -9.60 -0.31 -2.47
CA PHE A 33 -8.95 0.38 -3.59
C PHE A 33 -8.73 -0.55 -4.78
N PHE A 34 -8.38 -1.82 -4.53
CA PHE A 34 -8.17 -2.79 -5.61
C PHE A 34 -9.48 -3.19 -6.29
N ASP A 35 -10.62 -3.00 -5.62
CA ASP A 35 -11.93 -3.17 -6.26
C ASP A 35 -12.17 -2.07 -7.31
N CYS A 36 -11.57 -0.88 -7.15
CA CYS A 36 -11.61 0.19 -8.16
C CYS A 36 -10.85 -0.16 -9.45
N LEU A 37 -9.99 -1.18 -9.42
CA LEU A 37 -9.35 -1.71 -10.63
C LEU A 37 -10.30 -2.60 -11.45
N GLY A 38 -11.48 -2.94 -10.91
CA GLY A 38 -12.62 -3.52 -11.61
C GLY A 38 -12.48 -4.98 -12.07
N SER A 39 -11.25 -5.51 -12.17
CA SER A 39 -11.01 -6.87 -12.66
C SER A 39 -10.70 -7.85 -11.54
N LYS A 40 -11.34 -9.03 -11.59
CA LYS A 40 -11.05 -10.16 -10.70
C LYS A 40 -9.59 -10.63 -10.80
N VAL A 41 -8.86 -10.26 -11.85
CA VAL A 41 -7.42 -10.56 -11.99
C VAL A 41 -6.58 -9.95 -10.86
N PHE A 42 -7.07 -8.88 -10.22
CA PHE A 42 -6.40 -8.23 -9.10
C PHE A 42 -6.76 -8.83 -7.73
N SER A 43 -7.67 -9.82 -7.68
CA SER A 43 -8.07 -10.50 -6.42
C SER A 43 -6.89 -11.09 -5.63
N PRO A 44 -5.86 -11.70 -6.25
CA PRO A 44 -4.70 -12.19 -5.52
C PRO A 44 -3.95 -11.06 -4.77
N ILE A 45 -3.85 -9.88 -5.37
CA ILE A 45 -3.18 -8.71 -4.76
C ILE A 45 -3.98 -8.22 -3.54
N LYS A 46 -5.30 -8.12 -3.69
CA LYS A 46 -6.21 -7.77 -2.59
C LYS A 46 -6.10 -8.77 -1.43
N SER A 47 -6.04 -10.06 -1.74
CA SER A 47 -5.92 -11.13 -0.76
C SER A 47 -4.58 -11.05 0.00
N ASP A 48 -3.48 -10.77 -0.69
CA ASP A 48 -2.16 -10.64 -0.08
C ASP A 48 -2.12 -9.49 0.93
N ILE A 49 -2.56 -8.30 0.53
CA ILE A 49 -2.62 -7.11 1.40
C ILE A 49 -3.53 -7.37 2.60
N SER A 50 -4.71 -7.95 2.38
CA SER A 50 -5.66 -8.27 3.45
C SER A 50 -5.08 -9.30 4.43
N GLY A 51 -4.35 -10.29 3.91
CA GLY A 51 -3.65 -11.30 4.70
C GLY A 51 -2.55 -10.67 5.57
N ASN A 52 -1.77 -9.74 5.03
CA ASN A 52 -0.74 -9.03 5.79
C ASN A 52 -1.35 -8.19 6.91
N ILE A 53 -2.41 -7.42 6.63
CA ILE A 53 -3.14 -6.65 7.65
C ILE A 53 -3.68 -7.58 8.75
N THR A 54 -4.25 -8.72 8.37
CA THR A 54 -4.79 -9.71 9.32
C THR A 54 -3.69 -10.29 10.22
N LYS A 55 -2.52 -10.60 9.67
CA LYS A 55 -1.37 -11.09 10.46
C LYS A 55 -0.89 -10.05 11.47
N ILE A 56 -0.70 -8.80 11.05
CA ILE A 56 -0.27 -7.71 11.93
C ILE A 56 -1.30 -7.48 13.04
N ARG A 57 -2.60 -7.44 12.69
CA ARG A 57 -3.69 -7.32 13.66
C ARG A 57 -3.71 -8.49 14.64
N GLY A 58 -3.44 -9.71 14.17
CA GLY A 58 -3.37 -10.89 15.02
C GLY A 58 -2.25 -10.81 16.07
N ILE A 59 -1.11 -10.21 15.75
CA ILE A 59 -0.04 -9.95 16.73
C ILE A 59 -0.43 -8.82 17.69
N TYR A 60 -0.92 -7.69 17.16
CA TYR A 60 -1.37 -6.55 17.96
C TYR A 60 -2.39 -6.96 19.04
N LEU A 61 -3.38 -7.79 18.69
CA LEU A 61 -4.44 -8.21 19.61
C LEU A 61 -3.98 -9.13 20.75
N LYS A 62 -2.76 -9.71 20.68
CA LYS A 62 -2.22 -10.52 21.77
C LYS A 62 -1.90 -9.67 23.01
N ASP A 63 -1.41 -8.46 22.78
CA ASP A 63 -1.11 -7.49 23.84
C ASP A 63 -1.08 -6.06 23.26
N PRO A 64 -2.24 -5.40 23.15
CA PRO A 64 -2.33 -4.03 22.62
C PRO A 64 -1.50 -3.01 23.40
N THR A 65 -1.21 -3.27 24.69
CA THR A 65 -0.40 -2.38 25.54
C THR A 65 1.10 -2.54 25.29
N LYS A 66 1.54 -3.72 24.85
CA LYS A 66 2.91 -3.96 24.41
C LYS A 66 3.14 -3.50 22.96
N TYR A 67 2.14 -3.66 22.11
CA TYR A 67 2.24 -3.43 20.66
C TYR A 67 1.67 -2.07 20.21
N VAL A 68 1.88 -1.03 21.01
CA VAL A 68 1.31 0.31 20.79
C VAL A 68 1.76 0.90 19.45
N THR A 69 3.03 0.71 19.08
CA THR A 69 3.60 1.20 17.81
C THR A 69 4.01 0.07 16.89
N LEU A 70 4.06 0.32 15.57
CA LEU A 70 4.59 -0.68 14.63
C LEU A 70 6.02 -1.09 14.97
N GLN A 71 6.83 -0.14 15.47
CA GLN A 71 8.20 -0.42 15.92
C GLN A 71 8.23 -1.38 17.12
N SER A 72 7.35 -1.20 18.10
CA SER A 72 7.27 -2.10 19.26
C SER A 72 6.95 -3.56 18.87
N ILE A 73 6.22 -3.77 17.76
CA ILE A 73 6.01 -5.11 17.19
C ILE A 73 7.33 -5.70 16.69
N LEU A 74 8.07 -4.95 15.87
CA LEU A 74 9.34 -5.42 15.29
C LEU A 74 10.37 -5.70 16.38
N GLU A 75 10.47 -4.84 17.40
CA GLU A 75 11.39 -5.01 18.53
C GLU A 75 11.07 -6.28 19.32
N ALA A 76 9.80 -6.47 19.68
CA ALA A 76 9.36 -7.64 20.41
C ALA A 76 9.52 -8.95 19.62
N GLU A 77 9.24 -8.96 18.32
CA GLU A 77 9.46 -10.14 17.48
C GLU A 77 10.96 -10.43 17.28
N ARG A 78 11.81 -9.41 17.19
CA ARG A 78 13.27 -9.58 17.14
C ARG A 78 13.80 -10.28 18.38
N GLU A 79 13.32 -9.88 19.55
CA GLU A 79 13.71 -10.51 20.83
C GLU A 79 13.19 -11.94 20.95
N ALA A 80 11.92 -12.17 20.59
CA ALA A 80 11.28 -13.48 20.74
C ALA A 80 11.75 -14.51 19.69
N HIS A 81 12.17 -14.07 18.50
CA HIS A 81 12.48 -14.91 17.35
C HIS A 81 13.85 -14.58 16.73
N ALA A 82 14.87 -14.32 17.56
CA ALA A 82 16.17 -13.81 17.13
C ALA A 82 16.84 -14.58 15.96
N ALA A 83 16.64 -15.89 15.86
CA ALA A 83 17.23 -16.72 14.79
C ALA A 83 16.47 -16.63 13.44
N GLU A 84 15.20 -16.26 13.45
CA GLU A 84 14.31 -16.24 12.29
C GLU A 84 14.01 -14.81 11.82
N TRP A 85 14.16 -13.83 12.71
CA TRP A 85 13.93 -12.43 12.45
C TRP A 85 14.93 -11.88 11.41
N PRO A 86 14.49 -11.04 10.43
CA PRO A 86 13.16 -10.43 10.29
C PRO A 86 12.15 -11.25 9.47
N LYS A 87 12.45 -12.50 9.09
CA LYS A 87 11.59 -13.34 8.24
C LYS A 87 10.50 -14.08 9.04
N VAL A 88 9.84 -13.39 9.96
CA VAL A 88 8.85 -13.97 10.87
C VAL A 88 7.66 -13.03 11.11
N GLY A 89 6.51 -13.61 11.42
CA GLY A 89 5.39 -12.90 12.07
C GLY A 89 4.88 -11.63 11.36
N ALA A 90 4.55 -10.64 12.18
CA ALA A 90 4.07 -9.34 11.73
C ALA A 90 5.17 -8.48 11.09
N THR A 91 6.45 -8.68 11.46
CA THR A 91 7.61 -8.07 10.82
C THR A 91 7.64 -8.43 9.33
N LEU A 92 7.48 -9.71 9.00
CA LEU A 92 7.42 -10.14 7.61
C LEU A 92 6.15 -9.64 6.90
N ALA A 93 5.01 -9.68 7.58
CA ALA A 93 3.74 -9.22 7.01
C ALA A 93 3.76 -7.72 6.69
N LEU A 94 4.28 -6.88 7.60
CA LEU A 94 4.40 -5.44 7.39
C LEU A 94 5.44 -5.10 6.31
N MET A 95 6.48 -5.94 6.12
CA MET A 95 7.46 -5.78 5.05
C MET A 95 6.80 -5.90 3.67
N TRP A 96 5.91 -6.88 3.49
CA TRP A 96 5.15 -7.03 2.25
C TRP A 96 4.07 -5.97 2.12
N LEU A 97 3.37 -5.65 3.21
CA LEU A 97 2.35 -4.60 3.23
C LEU A 97 2.92 -3.25 2.77
N LYS A 98 4.05 -2.79 3.34
CA LYS A 98 4.63 -1.48 2.99
C LYS A 98 5.01 -1.37 1.50
N ARG A 99 5.38 -2.48 0.85
CA ARG A 99 5.62 -2.53 -0.60
C ARG A 99 4.34 -2.33 -1.40
N GLY A 100 3.26 -3.00 -0.98
CA GLY A 100 1.92 -2.76 -1.54
C GLY A 100 1.44 -1.33 -1.32
N LEU A 101 1.70 -0.76 -0.14
CA LEU A 101 1.39 0.64 0.15
C LEU A 101 2.17 1.61 -0.73
N ARG A 102 3.47 1.36 -0.94
CA ARG A 102 4.31 2.14 -1.86
C ARG A 102 3.82 2.06 -3.30
N PHE A 103 3.36 0.90 -3.74
CA PHE A 103 2.74 0.74 -5.06
C PHE A 103 1.54 1.69 -5.22
N ILE A 104 0.61 1.69 -4.26
CA ILE A 104 -0.56 2.58 -4.28
C ILE A 104 -0.12 4.06 -4.26
N GLN A 105 0.88 4.40 -3.43
CA GLN A 105 1.45 5.74 -3.34
C GLN A 105 1.88 6.26 -4.72
N ILE A 106 2.76 5.51 -5.39
CA ILE A 106 3.37 5.91 -6.66
C ILE A 106 2.33 5.95 -7.77
N MET A 107 1.42 4.98 -7.81
CA MET A 107 0.35 4.95 -8.81
C MET A 107 -0.55 6.19 -8.70
N LEU A 108 -1.02 6.50 -7.50
CA LEU A 108 -1.90 7.64 -7.26
C LEU A 108 -1.19 8.97 -7.48
N GLN A 109 0.07 9.08 -7.05
CA GLN A 109 0.88 10.29 -7.28
C GLN A 109 1.08 10.53 -8.77
N SER A 110 1.48 9.49 -9.52
CA SER A 110 1.64 9.55 -10.98
C SER A 110 0.35 10.00 -11.69
N LEU A 111 -0.81 9.51 -11.26
CA LEU A 111 -2.11 9.95 -11.80
C LEU A 111 -2.44 11.41 -11.48
N ALA A 112 -2.11 11.86 -10.26
CA ALA A 112 -2.31 13.22 -9.79
C ALA A 112 -1.33 14.22 -10.42
N ASP A 113 -0.13 13.78 -10.79
CA ASP A 113 0.86 14.61 -11.49
C ASP A 113 0.55 14.74 -12.99
N GLY A 114 -0.48 14.02 -13.47
CA GLY A 114 -0.92 14.09 -14.87
C GLY A 114 -0.10 13.21 -15.81
N GLU A 115 0.75 12.32 -15.29
CA GLU A 115 1.50 11.38 -16.11
C GLU A 115 0.55 10.44 -16.86
N LYS A 116 0.76 10.33 -18.19
CA LYS A 116 -0.08 9.54 -19.08
C LYS A 116 0.69 9.16 -20.35
N ASP A 117 0.21 8.14 -21.04
CA ASP A 117 0.60 7.88 -22.43
C ASP A 117 -0.18 8.85 -23.34
N GLU A 118 0.51 9.73 -24.06
CA GLU A 118 -0.12 10.71 -24.95
C GLU A 118 -0.90 10.03 -26.09
N ASN A 119 -0.54 8.81 -26.49
CA ASN A 119 -1.27 8.06 -27.50
C ASN A 119 -2.54 7.40 -26.94
N ASN A 120 -2.56 7.10 -25.64
CA ASN A 120 -3.66 6.42 -24.96
C ASN A 120 -3.95 7.06 -23.60
N PRO A 121 -4.36 8.35 -23.55
CA PRO A 121 -4.40 9.14 -22.32
C PRO A 121 -5.46 8.67 -21.31
N ASN A 122 -6.43 7.86 -21.76
CA ASN A 122 -7.44 7.26 -20.89
C ASN A 122 -7.01 5.89 -20.32
N LEU A 123 -5.79 5.40 -20.57
CA LEU A 123 -5.24 4.21 -19.93
C LEU A 123 -4.34 4.59 -18.75
N ILE A 124 -4.40 3.80 -17.67
CA ILE A 124 -3.53 3.98 -16.50
C ILE A 124 -2.32 3.04 -16.49
N LYS A 125 -2.05 2.36 -17.62
CA LYS A 125 -1.01 1.31 -17.71
C LYS A 125 0.38 1.86 -17.36
N VAL A 126 0.70 3.08 -17.80
CA VAL A 126 1.99 3.72 -17.50
C VAL A 126 2.16 3.99 -16.00
N ASN A 127 1.11 4.45 -15.33
CA ASN A 127 1.12 4.73 -13.88
C ASN A 127 1.26 3.44 -13.07
N VAL A 128 0.51 2.39 -13.45
CA VAL A 128 0.57 1.05 -12.83
C VAL A 128 1.95 0.41 -13.04
N THR A 129 2.53 0.55 -14.23
CA THR A 129 3.86 0.03 -14.54
C THR A 129 4.92 0.74 -13.70
N LYS A 130 4.93 2.08 -13.68
CA LYS A 130 5.84 2.87 -12.84
C LYS A 130 5.79 2.43 -11.37
N ALA A 131 4.59 2.31 -10.82
CA ALA A 131 4.38 1.86 -9.45
C ALA A 131 4.94 0.46 -9.20
N TYR A 132 4.73 -0.48 -10.14
CA TYR A 132 5.25 -1.83 -10.03
C TYR A 132 6.77 -1.89 -10.05
N GLU A 133 7.38 -1.17 -11.00
CA GLU A 133 8.84 -1.18 -11.18
C GLU A 133 9.57 -0.66 -9.94
N GLN A 134 9.02 0.38 -9.31
CA GLN A 134 9.64 1.02 -8.15
C GLN A 134 9.33 0.31 -6.83
N ALA A 135 8.14 -0.26 -6.66
CA ALA A 135 7.70 -0.82 -5.39
C ALA A 135 7.87 -2.34 -5.24
N LEU A 136 7.70 -3.10 -6.33
CA LEU A 136 7.48 -4.55 -6.25
C LEU A 136 8.41 -5.38 -7.14
N LYS A 137 8.76 -4.90 -8.34
CA LYS A 137 9.44 -5.69 -9.38
C LYS A 137 10.72 -6.39 -8.90
N LYS A 138 11.53 -5.72 -8.06
CA LYS A 138 12.77 -6.31 -7.53
C LYS A 138 12.57 -7.50 -6.60
N TYR A 139 11.36 -7.65 -6.03
CA TYR A 139 11.01 -8.73 -5.11
C TYR A 139 10.21 -9.85 -5.80
N HIS A 140 10.00 -9.77 -7.11
CA HIS A 140 9.26 -10.76 -7.88
C HIS A 140 10.19 -11.50 -8.84
N GLY A 141 10.17 -12.82 -8.79
CA GLY A 141 10.83 -13.69 -9.75
C GLY A 141 10.18 -13.59 -11.13
N TRP A 142 10.81 -14.23 -12.12
CA TRP A 142 10.37 -14.18 -13.51
C TRP A 142 8.90 -14.56 -13.72
N MET A 143 8.41 -15.58 -13.01
CA MET A 143 7.02 -16.04 -13.13
C MET A 143 6.02 -14.98 -12.67
N VAL A 144 6.24 -14.37 -11.51
CA VAL A 144 5.35 -13.34 -10.96
C VAL A 144 5.42 -12.07 -11.81
N GLN A 145 6.59 -11.71 -12.34
CA GLN A 145 6.71 -10.60 -13.30
C GLN A 145 5.88 -10.84 -14.57
N LYS A 146 5.87 -12.06 -15.12
CA LYS A 146 5.02 -12.41 -16.28
C LYS A 146 3.54 -12.33 -15.96
N LEU A 147 3.13 -12.80 -14.79
CA LEU A 147 1.75 -12.70 -14.33
C LEU A 147 1.31 -11.23 -14.22
N PHE A 148 2.18 -10.36 -13.67
CA PHE A 148 1.92 -8.93 -13.61
C PHE A 148 1.73 -8.32 -15.01
N SER A 149 2.63 -8.61 -15.96
CA SER A 149 2.51 -8.12 -17.34
C SER A 149 1.21 -8.55 -18.01
N ALA A 150 0.74 -9.77 -17.73
CA ALA A 150 -0.55 -10.24 -18.24
C ALA A 150 -1.73 -9.49 -17.57
N ALA A 151 -1.70 -9.34 -16.25
CA ALA A 151 -2.73 -8.64 -15.48
C ALA A 151 -2.86 -7.15 -15.86
N LEU A 152 -1.76 -6.50 -16.26
CA LEU A 152 -1.74 -5.10 -16.72
C LEU A 152 -2.71 -4.84 -17.87
N ASN A 153 -3.01 -5.84 -18.70
CA ASN A 153 -3.97 -5.70 -19.80
C ASN A 153 -5.42 -5.54 -19.32
N ALA A 154 -5.72 -5.94 -18.09
CA ALA A 154 -7.03 -5.76 -17.47
C ALA A 154 -7.11 -4.51 -16.58
N ALA A 155 -6.07 -3.65 -16.58
CA ALA A 155 -6.14 -2.36 -15.90
C ALA A 155 -7.29 -1.52 -16.50
N PRO A 156 -8.09 -0.84 -15.67
CA PRO A 156 -9.24 -0.09 -16.15
C PRO A 156 -8.83 1.16 -16.93
N TYR A 157 -9.80 1.76 -17.62
CA TYR A 157 -9.65 3.13 -18.09
C TYR A 157 -9.55 4.10 -16.89
N ARG A 158 -8.80 5.20 -17.09
CA ARG A 158 -8.61 6.29 -16.14
C ARG A 158 -9.95 6.85 -15.67
N SER A 159 -10.87 7.16 -16.59
CA SER A 159 -12.21 7.64 -16.26
C SER A 159 -12.98 6.67 -15.35
N ASN A 160 -12.94 5.37 -15.64
CA ASN A 160 -13.61 4.34 -14.83
C ASN A 160 -12.98 4.17 -13.44
N PHE A 161 -11.66 4.25 -13.37
CA PHE A 161 -10.92 4.21 -12.11
C PHE A 161 -11.26 5.42 -11.23
N LEU A 162 -11.22 6.64 -11.78
CA LEU A 162 -11.53 7.87 -11.03
C LEU A 162 -13.01 7.92 -10.59
N LYS A 163 -13.93 7.45 -11.44
CA LYS A 163 -15.34 7.28 -11.07
C LYS A 163 -15.50 6.29 -9.92
N SER A 164 -14.76 5.19 -9.94
CA SER A 164 -14.78 4.19 -8.86
C SER A 164 -14.21 4.74 -7.54
N LEU A 165 -13.13 5.53 -7.59
CA LEU A 165 -12.59 6.24 -6.42
C LEU A 165 -13.60 7.23 -5.81
N SER A 166 -14.47 7.79 -6.66
CA SER A 166 -15.58 8.66 -6.26
C SER A 166 -16.85 7.90 -5.91
N LYS A 167 -16.77 6.58 -5.65
CA LYS A 167 -17.91 5.71 -5.30
C LYS A 167 -19.07 5.76 -6.31
N GLY A 168 -18.75 6.00 -7.58
CA GLY A 168 -19.72 6.10 -8.66
C GLY A 168 -20.37 7.49 -8.82
N GLU A 169 -20.08 8.44 -7.92
CA GLU A 169 -20.57 9.82 -8.03
C GLU A 169 -19.93 10.55 -9.21
N GLU A 170 -20.70 11.46 -9.82
CA GLU A 170 -20.19 12.36 -10.86
C GLU A 170 -19.40 13.50 -10.20
N VAL A 171 -18.11 13.26 -10.02
CA VAL A 171 -17.14 14.25 -9.52
C VAL A 171 -16.24 14.67 -10.67
N LYS A 172 -16.00 15.98 -10.82
CA LYS A 172 -15.04 16.47 -11.82
C LYS A 172 -13.65 15.89 -11.54
N GLU A 173 -12.93 15.53 -12.60
CA GLU A 173 -11.64 14.85 -12.48
C GLU A 173 -10.63 15.67 -11.65
N ASP A 174 -10.55 16.98 -11.84
CA ASP A 174 -9.69 17.88 -11.08
C ASP A 174 -9.97 17.84 -9.58
N VAL A 175 -11.24 17.80 -9.18
CA VAL A 175 -11.67 17.64 -7.78
C VAL A 175 -11.30 16.25 -7.25
N CYS A 176 -11.51 15.20 -8.03
CA CYS A 176 -11.12 13.85 -7.64
C CYS A 176 -9.59 13.76 -7.41
N LEU A 177 -8.79 14.34 -8.30
CA LEU A 177 -7.33 14.35 -8.18
C LEU A 177 -6.85 15.25 -7.03
N ALA A 178 -7.55 16.35 -6.73
CA ALA A 178 -7.26 17.15 -5.53
C ALA A 178 -7.46 16.32 -4.25
N ASN A 179 -8.53 15.53 -4.19
CA ASN A 179 -8.77 14.61 -3.07
C ASN A 179 -7.68 13.52 -2.96
N VAL A 180 -7.20 13.01 -4.10
CA VAL A 180 -6.06 12.08 -4.14
C VAL A 180 -4.81 12.75 -3.56
N ARG A 181 -4.47 13.98 -3.99
CA ARG A 181 -3.31 14.71 -3.45
C ARG A 181 -3.43 14.93 -1.95
N GLN A 182 -4.60 15.30 -1.45
CA GLN A 182 -4.85 15.47 -0.03
C GLN A 182 -4.62 14.17 0.76
N PHE A 183 -5.15 13.05 0.27
CA PHE A 183 -4.90 11.74 0.88
C PHE A 183 -3.40 11.39 0.89
N LEU A 184 -2.69 11.69 -0.19
CA LEU A 184 -1.28 11.35 -0.36
C LEU A 184 -0.33 12.08 0.61
N VAL A 185 -0.74 13.19 1.22
CA VAL A 185 0.11 13.96 2.16
C VAL A 185 0.59 13.07 3.31
N ASN A 186 -0.33 12.69 4.21
CA ASN A 186 0.02 11.89 5.38
C ASN A 186 0.26 10.42 5.03
N TYR A 187 -0.34 9.93 3.94
CA TYR A 187 -0.08 8.59 3.42
C TYR A 187 1.40 8.41 3.08
N THR A 188 1.96 9.32 2.28
CA THR A 188 3.36 9.24 1.84
C THR A 188 4.30 9.34 3.03
N ILE A 189 4.08 10.30 3.93
CA ILE A 189 4.87 10.46 5.16
C ILE A 189 4.85 9.19 6.02
N THR A 190 3.68 8.57 6.18
CA THR A 190 3.54 7.33 6.95
C THR A 190 4.29 6.17 6.29
N VAL A 191 4.14 6.00 4.97
CA VAL A 191 4.85 4.94 4.24
C VAL A 191 6.36 5.17 4.29
N ASP A 192 6.84 6.41 4.14
CA ASP A 192 8.25 6.76 4.27
C ASP A 192 8.80 6.39 5.64
N ALA A 193 8.10 6.75 6.73
CA ALA A 193 8.50 6.40 8.10
C ALA A 193 8.59 4.88 8.33
N ILE A 194 7.70 4.07 7.72
CA ILE A 194 7.80 2.61 7.79
C ILE A 194 9.05 2.13 7.05
N TYR A 195 9.37 2.69 5.89
CA TYR A 195 10.59 2.31 5.16
C TYR A 195 11.86 2.68 5.95
N GLU A 196 11.92 3.88 6.52
CA GLU A 196 13.00 4.32 7.41
C GLU A 196 13.15 3.37 8.60
N MET A 197 12.05 3.05 9.31
CA MET A 197 12.05 2.08 10.42
C MET A 197 12.63 0.72 10.02
N TYR A 198 12.27 0.18 8.85
CA TYR A 198 12.83 -1.10 8.37
C TYR A 198 14.33 -1.02 8.07
N THR A 199 14.79 0.11 7.54
CA THR A 199 16.21 0.36 7.30
C THR A 199 16.97 0.47 8.62
N ASP A 200 16.51 1.30 9.55
CA ASP A 200 17.17 1.56 10.84
C ASP A 200 17.24 0.30 11.72
N MET A 201 16.21 -0.54 11.65
CA MET A 201 16.18 -1.80 12.41
C MET A 201 16.93 -2.95 11.71
N ASN A 202 17.36 -2.78 10.46
CA ASN A 202 17.88 -3.85 9.61
C ASN A 202 16.87 -5.01 9.41
N ALA A 203 15.60 -4.65 9.18
CA ALA A 203 14.48 -5.56 9.02
C ALA A 203 14.10 -5.85 7.55
N GLU A 204 14.74 -5.19 6.57
CA GLU A 204 14.44 -5.36 5.15
C GLU A 204 15.09 -6.62 4.57
N LEU A 205 14.35 -7.38 3.76
CA LEU A 205 14.86 -8.54 3.03
C LEU A 205 14.67 -8.41 1.53
N ASP A 206 15.68 -8.77 0.73
CA ASP A 206 15.64 -8.66 -0.74
C ASP A 206 15.37 -9.99 -1.47
N TYR A 207 14.76 -10.98 -0.79
CA TYR A 207 14.39 -12.23 -1.44
C TYR A 207 13.22 -12.03 -2.43
N THR A 208 13.17 -12.88 -3.45
CA THR A 208 12.11 -12.86 -4.48
C THR A 208 11.04 -13.92 -4.23
N VAL A 209 9.81 -13.62 -4.66
CA VAL A 209 8.67 -14.56 -4.72
C VAL A 209 8.23 -14.84 -6.15
#